data_AF-A0A7V1SKR6-F1
#
_entry.id   AF-A0A7V1SKR6-F1
#
_cell.length_a   1.000
_cell.length_b   1.000
_cell.length_c   1.000
_cell.angle_alpha   90.00
_cell.angle_beta   90.00
_cell.angle_gamma   90.00
#
_symmetry.space_group_name_H-M   'P 1'
#
loop_
_entity.id
_entity.type
_entity.pdbx_description
1 polymer ?
#
loop_
_entity_poly.entity_id
_entity_poly.type
_entity_poly.pdbx_seq_one_letter_code
_entity_poly.pdbx_strand_id
1 'polypeptide(L)'
;MTDVGRHPRITLYTLSDVVDVKGYVGNFDVRILKKARYVNEKECTACGECAKVCPVVRPDEFNLGLSSRRAIFSPFPQAVPSAYVINIAECLGHNPVVCAKCVDACDKGCIDFHMSDEEIVDTVGSIVVATGLEVYDPTEMDEYAYARFPNVVTSLELERLINAGGPTGGEVLRPTDRKPPRSIGFVQCVGSRSAKKGGSYCSNICCMNTVKSTLMLKEHYPDMDLKVFYIDIRAFGKGFEDLYTRSRRLGV
;
A
#
# COMPACT_ATOMS: atom_id res chain seq x y z
N MET A 1 -4.38 -13.58 -5.95
CA MET A 1 -4.28 -12.55 -7.01
C MET A 1 -4.14 -13.19 -8.39
N THR A 2 -3.17 -14.10 -8.58
CA THR A 2 -2.95 -14.80 -9.86
C THR A 2 -4.19 -15.50 -10.42
N ASP A 3 -4.96 -16.19 -9.57
CA ASP A 3 -6.16 -16.91 -10.02
C ASP A 3 -7.19 -15.96 -10.62
N VAL A 4 -7.46 -14.83 -9.95
CA VAL A 4 -8.39 -13.79 -10.44
C VAL A 4 -7.92 -13.23 -11.78
N GLY A 5 -6.61 -12.97 -11.92
CA GLY A 5 -6.03 -12.44 -13.17
C GLY A 5 -6.08 -13.41 -14.36
N ARG A 6 -6.42 -14.69 -14.15
CA ARG A 6 -6.50 -15.72 -15.20
C ARG A 6 -7.87 -16.41 -15.27
N HIS A 7 -8.83 -15.98 -14.47
CA HIS A 7 -10.09 -16.70 -14.34
C HIS A 7 -11.00 -16.45 -15.55
N PRO A 8 -11.54 -17.49 -16.21
CA PRO A 8 -12.27 -17.35 -17.48
C PRO A 8 -13.59 -16.62 -17.38
N ARG A 9 -14.14 -16.44 -16.17
CA ARG A 9 -15.40 -15.72 -15.91
C ARG A 9 -15.22 -14.41 -15.14
N ILE A 10 -13.97 -13.94 -14.99
CA ILE A 10 -13.70 -12.66 -14.34
C ILE A 10 -12.92 -11.80 -15.32
N THR A 11 -13.52 -10.67 -15.69
CA THR A 11 -12.81 -9.60 -16.39
C THR A 11 -12.19 -8.67 -15.36
N LEU A 12 -10.87 -8.62 -15.29
CA LEU A 12 -10.15 -7.77 -14.36
C LEU A 12 -9.76 -6.45 -15.04
N TYR A 13 -10.42 -5.37 -14.65
CA TYR A 13 -10.03 -4.02 -15.04
C TYR A 13 -9.12 -3.41 -13.96
N THR A 14 -7.83 -3.24 -14.26
CA THR A 14 -6.87 -2.54 -13.39
C THR A 14 -6.64 -1.11 -13.89
N LEU A 15 -6.21 -0.22 -12.99
CA LEU A 15 -6.13 1.22 -13.29
C LEU A 15 -7.47 1.75 -13.83
N SER A 16 -8.57 1.31 -13.23
CA SER A 16 -9.92 1.66 -13.69
C SER A 16 -10.79 2.06 -12.53
N ASP A 17 -11.61 3.09 -12.75
CA ASP A 17 -12.52 3.65 -11.76
C ASP A 17 -13.96 3.61 -12.30
N VAL A 18 -14.92 3.25 -11.45
CA VAL A 18 -16.35 3.38 -11.80
C VAL A 18 -16.73 4.85 -11.71
N VAL A 19 -17.21 5.42 -12.82
CA VAL A 19 -17.50 6.86 -12.95
C VAL A 19 -18.99 7.18 -13.02
N ASP A 20 -19.83 6.21 -13.35
CA ASP A 20 -21.29 6.36 -13.35
C ASP A 20 -21.96 5.00 -13.18
N VAL A 21 -23.08 4.97 -12.46
CA VAL A 21 -23.94 3.79 -12.31
C VAL A 21 -25.39 4.22 -12.46
N LYS A 22 -26.05 3.69 -13.48
CA LYS A 22 -27.47 3.94 -13.78
C LYS A 22 -28.26 2.64 -13.76
N GLY A 23 -29.58 2.75 -13.63
CA GLY A 23 -30.49 1.60 -13.67
C GLY A 23 -30.95 1.14 -12.28
N TYR A 24 -31.27 -0.14 -12.17
CA TYR A 24 -31.88 -0.74 -10.97
C TYR A 24 -31.41 -2.19 -10.78
N VAL A 25 -31.79 -2.80 -9.66
CA VAL A 25 -31.39 -4.17 -9.32
C VAL A 25 -31.72 -5.15 -10.46
N GLY A 26 -30.71 -5.89 -10.92
CA GLY A 26 -30.83 -6.81 -12.05
C GLY A 26 -30.55 -6.19 -13.43
N ASN A 27 -30.46 -4.85 -13.53
CA ASN A 27 -30.24 -4.14 -14.78
C ASN A 27 -29.52 -2.79 -14.54
N PHE A 28 -28.24 -2.85 -14.17
CA PHE A 28 -27.38 -1.67 -14.04
C PHE A 28 -26.54 -1.50 -15.29
N ASP A 29 -26.44 -0.26 -15.76
CA ASP A 29 -25.41 0.15 -16.72
C ASP A 29 -24.31 0.87 -15.95
N VAL A 30 -23.12 0.28 -15.97
CA VAL A 30 -21.94 0.77 -15.24
C VAL A 30 -20.94 1.30 -16.22
N ARG A 31 -20.54 2.56 -16.02
CA ARG A 31 -19.50 3.22 -16.81
C ARG A 31 -18.20 3.20 -16.06
N ILE A 32 -17.19 2.61 -16.68
CA ILE A 32 -15.86 2.38 -16.11
C ILE A 32 -14.86 3.17 -16.94
N LEU A 33 -14.11 4.06 -16.29
CA LEU A 33 -13.00 4.77 -16.89
C LEU A 33 -11.71 3.99 -16.64
N LYS A 34 -11.14 3.42 -17.68
CA LYS A 34 -9.86 2.72 -17.64
C LYS A 34 -8.76 3.69 -18.06
N LYS A 35 -7.92 4.06 -17.10
CA LYS A 35 -6.81 5.00 -17.30
C LYS A 35 -5.73 4.37 -18.17
N ALA A 36 -5.12 5.20 -19.03
CA ALA A 36 -3.98 4.80 -19.84
C ALA A 36 -2.81 4.38 -18.94
N ARG A 37 -2.34 3.15 -19.13
CA ARG A 37 -1.13 2.64 -18.46
C ARG A 37 0.14 3.17 -19.11
N TYR A 38 0.06 3.56 -20.38
CA TYR A 38 1.18 3.88 -21.28
C TYR A 38 2.19 2.73 -21.47
N VAL A 39 1.79 1.51 -21.09
CA VAL A 39 2.54 0.28 -21.26
C VAL A 39 1.56 -0.82 -21.68
N ASN A 40 1.85 -1.51 -22.77
CA ASN A 40 1.07 -2.65 -23.22
C ASN A 40 1.32 -3.85 -22.29
N GLU A 41 0.28 -4.22 -21.54
CA GLU A 41 0.33 -5.30 -20.54
C GLU A 41 0.63 -6.67 -21.12
N LYS A 42 0.28 -6.93 -22.39
CA LYS A 42 0.47 -8.24 -23.03
C LYS A 42 1.92 -8.46 -23.47
N GLU A 43 2.60 -7.38 -23.86
CA GLU A 43 3.99 -7.42 -24.35
C GLU A 43 5.01 -7.16 -23.24
N CYS A 44 4.60 -6.49 -22.16
CA CYS A 44 5.48 -6.18 -21.04
C CYS A 44 5.91 -7.44 -20.29
N THR A 45 7.22 -7.64 -20.16
CA THR A 45 7.81 -8.76 -19.40
C THR A 45 8.15 -8.41 -17.95
N ALA A 46 7.86 -7.17 -17.53
CA ALA A 46 8.22 -6.64 -16.21
C ALA A 46 9.71 -6.80 -15.84
N CYS A 47 10.63 -6.68 -16.80
CA CYS A 47 12.08 -6.79 -16.57
C CYS A 47 12.69 -5.64 -15.73
N GLY A 48 12.08 -4.45 -15.77
CA GLY A 48 12.47 -3.28 -14.97
C GLY A 48 13.59 -2.41 -15.53
N GLU A 49 14.12 -2.68 -16.72
CA GLU A 49 15.15 -1.85 -17.36
C GLU A 49 14.69 -0.39 -17.57
N CYS A 50 13.42 -0.22 -17.94
CA CYS A 50 12.81 1.10 -18.14
C CYS A 50 12.79 1.97 -16.86
N ALA A 51 12.64 1.36 -15.68
CA ALA A 51 12.67 2.06 -14.41
C ALA A 51 14.09 2.50 -14.02
N LYS A 52 15.11 1.69 -14.31
CA LYS A 52 16.51 2.02 -13.98
C LYS A 52 17.00 3.30 -14.67
N VAL A 53 16.54 3.55 -15.89
CA VAL A 53 16.94 4.71 -16.70
C VAL A 53 16.09 5.96 -16.48
N CYS A 54 14.97 5.84 -15.77
CA CYS A 54 14.04 6.94 -15.54
C CYS A 54 14.67 8.00 -14.61
N PRO A 55 14.81 9.27 -15.06
CA PRO A 55 15.44 10.31 -14.26
C PRO A 55 14.53 10.84 -13.14
N VAL A 56 13.22 10.61 -13.22
CA VAL A 56 12.25 11.10 -12.23
C VAL A 56 12.36 10.29 -10.94
N VAL A 57 12.38 10.99 -9.82
CA VAL A 57 12.33 10.41 -8.46
C VAL A 57 11.15 11.02 -7.73
N ARG A 58 10.27 10.18 -7.20
CA ARG A 58 9.10 10.56 -6.42
C ARG A 58 8.96 9.66 -5.19
N PRO A 59 8.35 10.12 -4.09
CA PRO A 59 8.00 9.25 -2.97
C PRO A 59 7.13 8.08 -3.45
N ASP A 60 7.39 6.89 -2.93
CA ASP A 60 6.62 5.68 -3.25
C ASP A 60 5.38 5.58 -2.34
N GLU A 61 4.19 5.69 -2.91
CA GLU A 61 2.92 5.64 -2.19
C GLU A 61 2.67 4.27 -1.56
N PHE A 62 3.07 3.18 -2.22
CA PHE A 62 2.91 1.82 -1.67
C PHE A 62 3.77 1.64 -0.41
N ASN A 63 4.92 2.30 -0.38
CA ASN A 63 5.81 2.35 0.77
C ASN A 63 5.60 3.58 1.67
N LEU A 64 4.48 4.29 1.53
CA LEU A 64 4.12 5.46 2.35
C LEU A 64 5.21 6.55 2.39
N GLY A 65 5.94 6.73 1.29
CA GLY A 65 7.03 7.71 1.20
C GLY A 65 8.34 7.31 1.91
N LEU A 66 8.42 6.12 2.52
CA LEU A 66 9.64 5.59 3.16
C LEU A 66 10.73 5.19 2.14
N SER A 67 10.36 5.11 0.87
CA SER A 67 11.29 4.97 -0.26
C SER A 67 10.85 5.85 -1.42
N SER A 68 11.68 5.84 -2.46
CA SER A 68 11.40 6.54 -3.70
C SER A 68 11.14 5.56 -4.84
N ARG A 69 10.20 5.91 -5.71
CA ARG A 69 9.96 5.26 -7.00
C ARG A 69 10.28 6.20 -8.16
N ARG A 70 10.14 5.66 -9.37
CA ARG A 70 10.31 6.36 -10.64
C ARG A 70 8.94 6.69 -11.25
N ALA A 71 8.89 7.52 -12.28
CA ALA A 71 7.64 7.80 -13.00
C ALA A 71 7.08 6.57 -13.72
N ILE A 72 7.96 5.71 -14.26
CA ILE A 72 7.61 4.36 -14.70
C ILE A 72 7.95 3.36 -13.60
N PHE A 73 6.94 2.65 -13.08
CA PHE A 73 7.11 1.78 -11.92
C PHE A 73 6.13 0.60 -11.96
N SER A 74 6.38 -0.38 -11.09
CA SER A 74 5.40 -1.40 -10.70
C SER A 74 5.13 -1.21 -9.21
N PRO A 75 3.87 -1.20 -8.73
CA PRO A 75 3.57 -0.88 -7.34
C PRO A 75 4.32 -1.74 -6.31
N PHE A 76 4.49 -3.03 -6.62
CA PHE A 76 5.29 -3.96 -5.83
C PHE A 76 5.70 -5.17 -6.68
N PRO A 77 6.72 -5.96 -6.28
CA PRO A 77 7.27 -7.02 -7.13
C PRO A 77 6.28 -8.12 -7.54
N GLN A 78 5.25 -8.39 -6.74
CA GLN A 78 4.23 -9.41 -6.99
C GLN A 78 2.91 -8.82 -7.54
N ALA A 79 2.93 -7.60 -8.08
CA ALA A 79 1.74 -6.94 -8.61
C ALA A 79 1.09 -7.76 -9.74
N VAL A 80 -0.25 -7.71 -9.80
CA VAL A 80 -1.05 -8.34 -10.86
C VAL A 80 -1.94 -7.27 -11.49
N PRO A 81 -1.88 -7.06 -12.83
CA PRO A 81 -1.01 -7.73 -13.80
C PRO A 81 0.48 -7.41 -13.57
N SER A 82 1.35 -8.33 -13.97
CA SER A 82 2.80 -8.16 -13.89
C SER A 82 3.28 -7.26 -15.04
N ALA A 83 2.93 -5.98 -14.98
CA ALA A 83 3.28 -4.97 -15.96
C ALA A 83 3.58 -3.63 -15.28
N TYR A 84 4.48 -2.86 -15.88
CA TYR A 84 4.77 -1.50 -15.42
C TYR A 84 3.64 -0.52 -15.76
N VAL A 85 3.63 0.64 -15.12
CA VAL A 85 2.74 1.77 -15.39
C VAL A 85 3.55 3.05 -15.40
N ILE A 86 3.18 4.01 -16.26
CA ILE A 86 3.73 5.36 -16.24
C ILE A 86 2.73 6.31 -15.59
N ASN A 87 3.15 7.00 -14.53
CA ASN A 87 2.41 8.15 -14.03
C ASN A 87 2.73 9.38 -14.89
N ILE A 88 1.82 9.73 -15.80
CA ILE A 88 2.02 10.82 -16.76
C ILE A 88 2.13 12.20 -16.08
N ALA A 89 1.48 12.40 -14.93
CA ALA A 89 1.54 13.66 -14.19
C ALA A 89 2.93 13.96 -13.63
N GLU A 90 3.76 12.93 -13.46
CA GLU A 90 5.13 13.04 -12.95
C GLU A 90 6.18 12.85 -14.05
N CYS A 91 5.77 12.33 -15.20
CA CYS A 91 6.64 11.97 -16.30
C CYS A 91 7.19 13.23 -17.00
N LEU A 92 8.50 13.24 -17.28
CA LEU A 92 9.13 14.24 -18.15
C LEU A 92 8.96 13.92 -19.64
N GLY A 93 8.06 13.00 -20.00
CA GLY A 93 7.81 12.53 -21.36
C GLY A 93 6.61 13.21 -22.02
N HIS A 94 6.10 14.29 -21.42
CA HIS A 94 5.05 15.13 -21.96
C HIS A 94 5.46 16.61 -21.81
N ASN A 95 5.07 17.44 -22.77
CA ASN A 95 5.38 18.88 -22.90
C ASN A 95 5.55 19.60 -21.53
N PRO A 96 6.66 20.33 -21.25
CA PRO A 96 7.64 20.93 -22.18
C PRO A 96 8.97 20.18 -22.36
N VAL A 97 9.23 19.09 -21.63
CA VAL A 97 10.42 18.24 -21.81
C VAL A 97 9.94 16.92 -22.38
N VAL A 98 10.65 16.36 -23.37
CA VAL A 98 10.30 15.06 -23.97
C VAL A 98 11.43 14.09 -23.69
N CYS A 99 11.32 13.36 -22.59
CA CYS A 99 12.21 12.27 -22.22
C CYS A 99 11.73 10.94 -22.82
N ALA A 100 12.58 10.26 -23.59
CA ALA A 100 12.27 8.95 -24.19
C ALA A 100 13.09 7.77 -23.63
N LYS A 101 13.92 8.00 -22.60
CA LYS A 101 14.88 6.99 -22.09
C LYS A 101 14.26 5.62 -21.77
N CYS A 102 13.06 5.60 -21.21
CA CYS A 102 12.39 4.35 -20.88
C CYS A 102 11.96 3.57 -22.12
N VAL A 103 11.57 4.26 -23.20
CA VAL A 103 11.26 3.67 -24.51
C VAL A 103 12.53 3.09 -25.13
N ASP A 104 13.61 3.87 -25.14
CA ASP A 104 14.90 3.43 -25.69
C ASP A 104 15.46 2.19 -24.98
N ALA A 105 15.23 2.07 -23.67
CA ALA A 105 15.64 0.93 -22.86
C ALA A 105 14.67 -0.27 -22.93
N CYS A 106 13.54 -0.16 -23.62
CA CYS A 106 12.53 -1.20 -23.69
C CYS A 106 12.70 -2.05 -24.96
N ASP A 107 13.42 -3.17 -24.85
CA ASP A 107 13.65 -4.09 -25.98
C ASP A 107 12.36 -4.63 -26.63
N LYS A 108 11.27 -4.73 -25.85
CA LYS A 108 9.97 -5.21 -26.32
C LYS A 108 9.15 -4.13 -27.04
N GLY A 109 9.54 -2.86 -26.95
CA GLY A 109 8.78 -1.75 -27.51
C GLY A 109 7.36 -1.64 -26.94
N CYS A 110 7.16 -2.04 -25.68
CA CYS A 110 5.83 -2.11 -25.07
C CYS A 110 5.37 -0.80 -24.42
N ILE A 111 6.15 0.29 -24.53
CA ILE A 111 5.81 1.61 -23.95
C ILE A 111 5.23 2.49 -25.06
N ASP A 112 4.05 3.05 -24.81
CA ASP A 112 3.34 3.89 -25.77
C ASP A 112 2.74 5.12 -25.09
N PHE A 113 3.27 6.30 -25.41
CA PHE A 113 2.80 7.58 -24.89
C PHE A 113 1.52 8.08 -25.56
N HIS A 114 1.08 7.45 -26.65
CA HIS A 114 -0.14 7.80 -27.36
C HIS A 114 -1.37 7.04 -26.85
N MET A 115 -1.20 6.16 -25.86
CA MET A 115 -2.33 5.52 -25.18
C MET A 115 -3.22 6.58 -24.52
N SER A 116 -4.53 6.47 -24.74
CA SER A 116 -5.55 7.32 -24.11
C SER A 116 -6.41 6.52 -23.14
N ASP A 117 -7.07 7.22 -22.24
CA ASP A 117 -8.08 6.62 -21.37
C ASP A 117 -9.21 6.00 -22.22
N GLU A 118 -9.74 4.88 -21.74
CA GLU A 118 -10.79 4.10 -22.40
C GLU A 118 -12.05 4.12 -21.53
N GLU A 119 -13.20 4.42 -22.12
CA GLU A 119 -14.49 4.33 -21.44
C GLU A 119 -15.18 3.01 -21.82
N ILE A 120 -15.48 2.21 -20.81
CA ILE A 120 -16.11 0.89 -20.95
C ILE A 120 -17.50 0.98 -20.32
N VAL A 121 -18.51 0.46 -21.02
CA VAL A 121 -19.88 0.36 -20.50
C VAL A 121 -20.25 -1.11 -20.42
N ASP A 122 -20.48 -1.58 -19.20
CA ASP A 122 -20.88 -2.95 -18.92
C ASP A 122 -22.26 -2.97 -18.23
N THR A 123 -23.14 -3.85 -18.71
CA THR A 123 -24.44 -4.11 -18.08
C THR A 123 -24.31 -5.25 -17.07
N VAL A 124 -24.67 -5.00 -15.81
CA VAL A 124 -24.54 -5.96 -14.71
C VAL A 124 -25.82 -6.08 -13.88
N GLY A 125 -26.05 -7.27 -13.31
CA GLY A 125 -27.22 -7.50 -12.46
C GLY A 125 -27.03 -7.08 -11.00
N SER A 126 -25.81 -7.15 -10.49
CA SER A 126 -25.47 -6.86 -9.09
C SER A 126 -24.11 -6.19 -8.97
N ILE A 127 -23.96 -5.40 -7.91
CA ILE A 127 -22.74 -4.66 -7.59
C ILE A 127 -22.33 -5.01 -6.16
N VAL A 128 -21.06 -5.35 -5.96
CA VAL A 128 -20.47 -5.59 -4.64
C VAL A 128 -19.43 -4.51 -4.38
N VAL A 129 -19.65 -3.71 -3.33
CA VAL A 129 -18.70 -2.65 -2.94
C VAL A 129 -17.69 -3.22 -1.95
N ALA A 130 -16.43 -3.24 -2.36
CA ALA A 130 -15.31 -3.76 -1.57
C ALA A 130 -14.07 -2.86 -1.70
N THR A 131 -14.27 -1.54 -1.67
CA THR A 131 -13.21 -0.52 -1.85
C THR A 131 -12.26 -0.39 -0.66
N GLY A 132 -12.52 -1.09 0.45
CA GLY A 132 -11.61 -1.21 1.58
C GLY A 132 -11.72 -0.06 2.58
N LEU A 133 -10.56 0.35 3.11
CA LEU A 133 -10.41 1.35 4.16
C LEU A 133 -9.10 2.12 3.98
N GLU A 134 -9.02 3.29 4.59
CA GLU A 134 -7.80 4.10 4.66
C GLU A 134 -7.27 4.13 6.11
N VAL A 135 -5.97 4.36 6.24
CA VAL A 135 -5.32 4.51 7.54
C VAL A 135 -5.57 5.91 8.08
N TYR A 136 -5.84 6.02 9.38
CA TYR A 136 -5.97 7.30 10.03
C TYR A 136 -4.63 8.06 10.03
N ASP A 137 -4.64 9.31 9.57
CA ASP A 137 -3.50 10.23 9.64
C ASP A 137 -3.43 10.90 11.03
N PRO A 138 -2.42 10.60 11.86
CA PRO A 138 -2.30 11.16 13.20
C PRO A 138 -1.59 12.52 13.22
N THR A 139 -1.37 13.18 12.07
CA THR A 139 -0.70 14.49 11.99
C THR A 139 -1.33 15.54 12.90
N GLU A 140 -2.66 15.58 12.98
CA GLU A 140 -3.37 16.53 13.85
C GLU A 140 -3.26 16.18 15.35
N MET A 141 -2.78 14.99 15.72
CA MET A 141 -2.56 14.57 17.11
C MET A 141 -1.17 14.99 17.60
N ASP A 142 -0.98 16.30 17.77
CA ASP A 142 0.26 16.93 18.25
C ASP A 142 0.87 16.27 19.50
N GLU A 143 0.03 15.71 20.38
CA GLU A 143 0.44 14.97 21.58
C GLU A 143 1.34 13.75 21.28
N TYR A 144 1.22 13.17 20.09
CA TYR A 144 2.05 12.06 19.62
C TYR A 144 3.17 12.51 18.68
N ALA A 145 3.17 13.77 18.25
CA ALA A 145 4.25 14.41 17.52
C ALA A 145 4.69 13.65 16.24
N TYR A 146 3.74 12.98 15.56
CA TYR A 146 3.98 12.21 14.33
C TYR A 146 4.68 13.07 13.25
N ALA A 147 4.13 14.25 12.96
CA ALA A 147 4.70 15.16 11.97
C ALA A 147 6.02 15.84 12.41
N ARG A 148 6.42 15.72 13.68
CA ARG A 148 7.59 16.42 14.25
C ARG A 148 8.79 15.49 14.44
N PHE A 149 8.57 14.22 14.75
CA PHE A 149 9.64 13.28 15.08
C PHE A 149 9.70 12.14 14.06
N PRO A 150 10.77 12.01 13.26
CA PRO A 150 10.84 10.99 12.21
C PRO A 150 10.85 9.55 12.73
N ASN A 151 11.13 9.33 14.02
CA ASN A 151 11.06 8.00 14.63
C ASN A 151 9.68 7.65 15.18
N VAL A 152 8.70 8.57 15.08
CA VAL A 152 7.28 8.26 15.33
C VAL A 152 6.69 7.85 13.99
N VAL A 153 6.31 6.58 13.89
CA VAL A 153 5.75 6.00 12.68
C VAL A 153 4.41 5.36 12.98
N THR A 154 3.52 5.34 12.00
CA THR A 154 2.26 4.61 12.01
C THR A 154 2.49 3.10 11.96
N SER A 155 1.47 2.34 12.34
CA SER A 155 1.52 0.87 12.23
C SER A 155 1.71 0.39 10.79
N LEU A 156 1.13 1.08 9.78
CA LEU A 156 1.29 0.69 8.38
C LEU A 156 2.71 0.98 7.86
N GLU A 157 3.33 2.09 8.27
CA GLU A 157 4.74 2.36 7.98
C GLU A 157 5.65 1.29 8.58
N LEU A 158 5.41 0.88 9.82
CA LEU A 158 6.14 -0.23 10.44
C LEU A 158 5.96 -1.54 9.65
N GLU A 159 4.76 -1.84 9.15
CA GLU A 159 4.54 -3.00 8.28
C GLU A 159 5.37 -2.93 7.01
N ARG A 160 5.49 -1.73 6.40
CA ARG A 160 6.38 -1.55 5.24
C ARG A 160 7.84 -1.82 5.61
N LEU A 161 8.31 -1.34 6.75
CA LEU A 161 9.69 -1.55 7.22
C LEU A 161 10.00 -3.03 7.54
N ILE A 162 9.07 -3.76 8.16
CA ILE A 162 9.26 -5.18 8.50
C ILE A 162 9.13 -6.07 7.25
N ASN A 163 8.45 -5.61 6.19
CA ASN A 163 8.26 -6.41 4.99
C ASN A 163 9.59 -6.66 4.26
N ALA A 164 9.86 -7.91 3.90
CA ALA A 164 11.06 -8.30 3.15
C ALA A 164 11.16 -7.63 1.76
N GLY A 165 10.01 -7.39 1.09
CA GLY A 165 9.92 -6.62 -0.14
C GLY A 165 9.69 -5.12 0.10
N GLY A 166 9.88 -4.67 1.34
CA GLY A 166 9.76 -3.28 1.76
C GLY A 166 11.03 -2.45 1.50
N PRO A 167 11.02 -1.17 1.90
CA PRO A 167 12.06 -0.20 1.58
C PRO A 167 13.39 -0.45 2.32
N THR A 168 13.38 -1.30 3.35
CA THR A 168 14.54 -1.67 4.17
C THR A 168 14.88 -3.15 4.06
N GLY A 169 14.27 -3.88 3.12
CA GLY A 169 14.53 -5.33 2.96
C GLY A 169 14.11 -6.19 4.16
N GLY A 170 13.19 -5.69 4.99
CA GLY A 170 12.73 -6.34 6.21
C GLY A 170 13.49 -5.95 7.48
N GLU A 171 14.50 -5.08 7.38
CA GLU A 171 15.18 -4.55 8.55
C GLU A 171 14.40 -3.40 9.19
N VAL A 172 14.24 -3.47 10.51
CA VAL A 172 13.55 -2.41 11.27
C VAL A 172 14.57 -1.36 11.65
N LEU A 173 14.62 -0.30 10.86
CA LEU A 173 15.59 0.80 11.02
C LEU A 173 14.88 2.09 11.40
N ARG A 174 15.46 2.83 12.34
CA ARG A 174 14.97 4.18 12.69
C ARG A 174 15.10 5.12 11.48
N PRO A 175 14.05 5.86 11.09
CA PRO A 175 14.13 6.77 9.95
C PRO A 175 15.19 7.86 10.09
N THR A 176 15.46 8.32 11.32
CA THR A 176 16.45 9.38 11.58
C THR A 176 17.89 8.99 11.24
N ASP A 177 18.34 7.81 11.65
CA ASP A 177 19.76 7.45 11.60
C ASP A 177 20.05 6.05 11.04
N ARG A 178 19.02 5.38 10.52
CA ARG A 178 19.10 4.06 9.89
C ARG A 178 19.70 2.97 10.81
N LYS A 179 19.62 3.13 12.14
CA LYS A 179 20.06 2.10 13.09
C LYS A 179 18.89 1.26 13.61
N PRO A 180 19.12 -0.01 13.96
CA PRO A 180 18.13 -0.82 14.65
C PRO A 180 17.74 -0.18 16.00
N PRO A 181 16.44 -0.04 16.31
CA PRO A 181 16.02 0.43 17.62
C PRO A 181 16.30 -0.64 18.68
N ARG A 182 16.72 -0.23 19.88
CA ARG A 182 16.83 -1.14 21.04
C ARG A 182 15.47 -1.38 21.72
N SER A 183 14.55 -0.43 21.56
CA SER A 183 13.23 -0.45 22.18
C SER A 183 12.18 0.18 21.28
N ILE A 184 10.95 -0.35 21.31
CA ILE A 184 9.80 0.19 20.58
C ILE A 184 8.59 0.30 21.54
N GLY A 185 7.93 1.45 21.51
CA GLY A 185 6.65 1.68 22.19
C GLY A 185 5.50 1.73 21.18
N PHE A 186 4.46 0.93 21.40
CA PHE A 186 3.23 0.94 20.62
C PHE A 186 2.14 1.69 21.38
N VAL A 187 1.49 2.65 20.74
CA VAL A 187 0.33 3.37 21.31
C VAL A 187 -0.93 2.88 20.64
N GLN A 188 -1.85 2.29 21.40
CA GLN A 188 -3.13 1.82 20.88
C GLN A 188 -4.15 2.96 20.74
N CYS A 189 -5.18 2.68 19.95
CA CYS A 189 -6.35 3.55 19.78
C CYS A 189 -6.02 4.96 19.23
N VAL A 190 -4.87 5.14 18.57
CA VAL A 190 -4.59 6.37 17.82
C VAL A 190 -5.65 6.54 16.73
N GLY A 191 -6.38 7.65 16.75
CA GLY A 191 -7.51 7.92 15.84
C GLY A 191 -8.79 7.11 16.09
N SER A 192 -8.87 6.33 17.17
CA SER A 192 -10.02 5.47 17.48
C SER A 192 -10.41 5.57 18.95
N ARG A 193 -11.67 5.28 19.28
CA ARG A 193 -12.20 5.38 20.66
C ARG A 193 -11.86 6.73 21.30
N SER A 194 -11.89 7.79 20.50
CA SER A 194 -11.56 9.15 20.90
C SER A 194 -12.75 10.06 20.62
N ALA A 195 -13.11 10.89 21.59
CA ALA A 195 -14.21 11.84 21.47
C ALA A 195 -13.79 13.17 20.82
N LYS A 196 -12.48 13.44 20.73
CA LYS A 196 -11.94 14.72 20.24
C LYS A 196 -11.40 14.64 18.81
N LYS A 197 -10.49 13.70 18.58
CA LYS A 197 -9.76 13.51 17.30
C LYS A 197 -9.90 12.07 16.82
N GLY A 198 -10.29 11.86 15.56
CA GLY A 198 -10.55 10.53 14.99
C GLY A 198 -11.98 10.05 15.23
N GLY A 199 -12.17 8.73 15.34
CA GLY A 199 -13.48 8.10 15.50
C GLY A 199 -13.82 7.71 16.94
N SER A 200 -15.11 7.79 17.30
CA SER A 200 -15.62 7.24 18.57
C SER A 200 -15.70 5.70 18.58
N TYR A 201 -15.58 5.07 17.40
CA TYR A 201 -15.61 3.63 17.22
C TYR A 201 -14.25 2.97 17.50
N CYS A 202 -14.26 1.65 17.62
CA CYS A 202 -13.06 0.83 17.69
C CYS A 202 -12.69 0.33 16.28
N SER A 203 -11.46 0.56 15.83
CA SER A 203 -10.95 0.10 14.53
C SER A 203 -10.71 -1.41 14.41
N ASN A 204 -11.08 -2.17 15.44
CA ASN A 204 -11.18 -3.64 15.48
C ASN A 204 -9.82 -4.39 15.41
N ILE A 205 -8.98 -4.07 14.43
CA ILE A 205 -7.79 -4.84 14.07
C ILE A 205 -6.49 -4.37 14.76
N CYS A 206 -6.43 -3.12 15.23
CA CYS A 206 -5.18 -2.49 15.70
C CYS A 206 -4.49 -3.26 16.84
N CYS A 207 -5.26 -3.79 17.81
CA CYS A 207 -4.70 -4.60 18.89
C CYS A 207 -4.00 -5.85 18.36
N MET A 208 -4.64 -6.57 17.43
CA MET A 208 -4.11 -7.83 16.91
C MET A 208 -2.99 -7.62 15.89
N ASN A 209 -3.03 -6.54 15.12
CA ASN A 209 -1.89 -6.13 14.31
C ASN A 209 -0.67 -5.86 15.19
N THR A 210 -0.86 -5.21 16.33
CA THR A 210 0.25 -4.97 17.27
C THR A 210 0.78 -6.26 17.87
N VAL A 211 -0.10 -7.17 18.33
CA VAL A 211 0.32 -8.50 18.82
C VAL A 211 1.09 -9.27 17.75
N LYS A 212 0.67 -9.21 16.48
CA LYS A 212 1.41 -9.79 15.37
C LYS A 212 2.79 -9.14 15.22
N SER A 213 2.86 -7.80 15.17
CA SER A 213 4.13 -7.07 15.02
C SER A 213 5.08 -7.36 16.19
N THR A 214 4.60 -7.42 17.43
CA THR A 214 5.45 -7.71 18.59
C THR A 214 5.99 -9.14 18.58
N LEU A 215 5.16 -10.13 18.19
CA LEU A 215 5.61 -11.50 17.99
C LEU A 215 6.69 -11.60 16.91
N MET A 216 6.47 -10.97 15.74
CA MET A 216 7.46 -10.95 14.67
C MET A 216 8.76 -10.25 15.10
N LEU A 217 8.66 -9.10 15.77
CA LEU A 217 9.82 -8.37 16.27
C LEU A 217 10.61 -9.21 17.28
N LYS A 218 9.96 -9.94 18.19
CA LYS A 218 10.65 -10.83 19.13
C LYS A 218 11.27 -12.05 18.45
N GLU A 219 10.71 -12.51 17.34
CA GLU A 219 11.30 -13.60 16.55
C GLU A 219 12.60 -13.18 15.85
N HIS A 220 12.60 -11.99 15.25
CA HIS A 220 13.78 -11.45 14.56
C HIS A 220 14.80 -10.76 15.48
N TYR A 221 14.32 -10.16 16.57
CA TYR A 221 15.10 -9.38 17.54
C TYR A 221 14.71 -9.75 18.98
N PRO A 222 15.16 -10.92 19.49
CA PRO A 222 14.73 -11.44 20.80
C PRO A 222 14.95 -10.47 21.98
N ASP A 223 16.06 -9.72 21.92
CA ASP A 223 16.49 -8.79 22.98
C ASP A 223 15.84 -7.40 22.91
N MET A 224 15.00 -7.13 21.90
CA MET A 224 14.36 -5.81 21.74
C MET A 224 13.31 -5.58 22.85
N ASP A 225 13.37 -4.43 23.55
CA ASP A 225 12.37 -4.06 24.55
C ASP A 225 11.10 -3.52 23.86
N LEU A 226 9.97 -4.20 24.04
CA LEU A 226 8.71 -3.84 23.42
C LEU A 226 7.69 -3.52 24.49
N LYS A 227 7.00 -2.38 24.34
CA LYS A 227 5.94 -1.97 25.28
C LYS A 227 4.69 -1.56 24.52
N VAL A 228 3.53 -2.00 25.00
CA VAL A 228 2.25 -1.65 24.39
C VAL A 228 1.41 -0.85 25.38
N PHE A 229 1.12 0.40 25.05
CA PHE A 229 0.24 1.28 25.81
C PHE A 229 -1.19 1.13 25.28
N TYR A 230 -2.07 0.52 26.08
CA TYR A 230 -3.44 0.21 25.67
C TYR A 230 -4.46 0.53 26.77
N ILE A 231 -5.72 0.70 26.35
CA ILE A 231 -6.88 0.80 27.26
C ILE A 231 -7.41 -0.61 27.54
N ASP A 232 -7.80 -1.32 26.48
CA ASP A 232 -8.20 -2.72 26.50
C ASP A 232 -7.51 -3.47 25.36
N ILE A 233 -7.13 -4.73 25.57
CA ILE A 233 -6.73 -5.64 24.49
C ILE A 233 -7.97 -6.36 23.97
N ARG A 234 -8.27 -6.19 22.67
CA ARG A 234 -9.44 -6.78 22.02
C ARG A 234 -9.05 -7.98 21.15
N ALA A 235 -8.75 -9.10 21.81
CA ALA A 235 -8.32 -10.36 21.19
C ALA A 235 -9.48 -11.38 21.05
N PHE A 236 -10.59 -10.96 20.43
CA PHE A 236 -11.86 -11.72 20.45
C PHE A 236 -12.01 -12.77 19.33
N GLY A 237 -11.08 -12.84 18.37
CA GLY A 237 -11.10 -13.83 17.30
C GLY A 237 -10.62 -15.21 17.75
N LYS A 238 -10.90 -16.26 16.97
CA LYS A 238 -10.45 -17.62 17.28
C LYS A 238 -8.91 -17.66 17.35
N GLY A 239 -8.37 -18.07 18.50
CA GLY A 239 -6.94 -18.15 18.76
C GLY A 239 -6.24 -16.80 19.01
N PHE A 240 -6.97 -15.68 19.04
CA PHE A 240 -6.37 -14.37 19.24
C PHE A 240 -5.89 -14.18 20.68
N GLU A 241 -6.65 -14.69 21.66
CA GLU A 241 -6.24 -14.68 23.07
C GLU A 241 -4.96 -15.51 23.31
N ASP A 242 -4.81 -16.62 22.58
CA ASP A 242 -3.59 -17.45 22.63
C ASP A 242 -2.38 -16.69 22.09
N LEU A 243 -2.54 -15.95 20.99
CA LEU A 243 -1.48 -15.10 20.41
C LEU A 243 -1.12 -13.95 21.36
N TYR A 244 -2.10 -13.31 21.98
CA TYR A 244 -1.87 -12.28 22.99
C TYR A 244 -1.10 -12.84 24.19
N THR A 245 -1.53 -13.99 24.71
CA THR A 245 -0.84 -14.69 25.80
C THR A 245 0.59 -15.07 25.42
N ARG A 246 0.81 -15.53 24.18
CA ARG A 246 2.15 -15.81 23.65
C ARG A 246 3.02 -14.56 23.64
N SER A 247 2.51 -13.42 23.16
CA SER A 247 3.26 -12.15 23.17
C SER A 247 3.69 -11.76 24.57
N ARG A 248 2.79 -11.86 25.56
CA ARG A 248 3.11 -11.58 26.96
C ARG A 248 4.19 -12.49 27.54
N ARG A 249 4.19 -13.78 27.18
CA ARG A 249 5.22 -14.73 27.61
C ARG A 249 6.61 -14.40 27.05
N LEU A 250 6.70 -13.64 25.95
CA LEU A 250 7.95 -13.13 25.40
C LEU A 250 8.42 -11.82 26.05
N GLY A 251 7.74 -11.35 27.10
CA GLY A 251 8.11 -10.15 27.85
C GLY A 251 7.73 -8.84 27.17
N VAL A 252 6.62 -8.85 26.41
CA VAL A 252 5.98 -7.67 25.81
C VAL A 252 4.86 -7.15 26.70
#